data_AF-A0A7V9FEA7-F1
#
_entry.id   AF-A0A7V9FEA7-F1
#
_cell.length_a   1.000
_cell.length_b   1.000
_cell.length_c   1.000
_cell.angle_alpha   90.00
_cell.angle_beta   90.00
_cell.angle_gamma   90.00
#
_symmetry.space_group_name_H-M   'P 1'
#
loop_
_entity.id
_entity.type
_entity.pdbx_description
1 polymer ?
#
loop_
_entity_poly.entity_id
_entity_poly.type
_entity_poly.pdbx_seq_one_letter_code
_entity_poly.pdbx_strand_id
1 'polypeptide(L)'
;MQVRSLVWMGVRTGQFQQMVAFYRDVLSLEMLKDEPNAAWFRLADGTEVHVYGPGDEDHNFFGPGPVVGLLVDDFGVVRERMLAAGIEFIGDVQQADGSTWNHFQGPDGNVYEIMQRE
;
A
#
# COMPACT_ATOMS: atom_id res chain seq x y z
N MET A 1 -15.57 3.37 14.50
CA MET A 1 -14.82 2.55 13.55
C MET A 1 -15.14 3.02 12.15
N GLN A 2 -14.24 3.81 11.58
CA GLN A 2 -14.38 4.43 10.28
C GLN A 2 -13.04 4.39 9.54
N VAL A 3 -13.08 4.42 8.21
CA VAL A 3 -11.91 4.77 7.42
C VAL A 3 -11.63 6.26 7.65
N ARG A 4 -10.40 6.62 8.02
CA ARG A 4 -10.02 8.01 8.31
C ARG A 4 -9.49 8.74 7.09
N SER A 5 -8.58 8.10 6.37
CA SER A 5 -7.82 8.71 5.28
C SER A 5 -7.20 7.63 4.40
N LEU A 6 -6.70 8.04 3.24
CA LEU A 6 -5.69 7.29 2.52
C LEU A 6 -4.35 7.57 3.20
N VAL A 7 -3.58 6.54 3.49
CA VAL A 7 -2.26 6.70 4.15
C VAL A 7 -1.13 6.02 3.41
N TRP A 8 -1.49 5.23 2.41
CA TRP A 8 -0.53 4.47 1.64
C TRP A 8 -1.02 4.26 0.21
N MET A 9 -0.10 4.27 -0.75
CA MET A 9 -0.35 3.84 -2.11
C MET A 9 0.84 3.02 -2.63
N GLY A 10 0.57 1.84 -3.16
CA GLY A 10 1.55 0.99 -3.81
C GLY A 10 1.35 0.89 -5.31
N VAL A 11 2.43 0.89 -6.07
CA VAL A 11 2.41 0.62 -7.51
C VAL A 11 3.48 -0.39 -7.85
N ARG A 12 3.10 -1.53 -8.43
CA ARG A 12 4.05 -2.45 -9.05
C ARG A 12 4.09 -2.18 -10.55
N THR A 13 5.28 -1.94 -11.10
CA THR A 13 5.40 -1.54 -12.51
C THR A 13 6.68 -2.06 -13.17
N GLY A 14 6.57 -2.42 -14.45
CA GLY A 14 7.72 -2.69 -15.31
C GLY A 14 8.49 -1.43 -15.71
N GLN A 15 7.92 -0.24 -15.46
CA GLN A 15 8.51 1.07 -15.72
C GLN A 15 9.09 1.69 -14.44
N PHE A 16 9.68 0.85 -13.57
CA PHE A 16 10.13 1.23 -12.23
C PHE A 16 10.99 2.52 -12.23
N GLN A 17 12.07 2.53 -13.01
CA GLN A 17 12.99 3.67 -13.07
C GLN A 17 12.34 4.94 -13.60
N GLN A 18 11.42 4.83 -14.59
CA GLN A 18 10.69 6.00 -15.08
C GLN A 18 9.73 6.55 -14.01
N MET A 19 9.06 5.68 -13.25
CA MET A 19 8.14 6.09 -12.20
C MET A 19 8.86 6.76 -11.03
N VAL A 20 10.00 6.19 -10.61
CA VAL A 20 10.86 6.77 -9.57
C VAL A 20 11.38 8.15 -9.99
N ALA A 21 11.88 8.28 -11.22
CA ALA A 21 12.33 9.57 -11.74
C ALA A 21 11.18 10.59 -11.81
N PHE A 22 9.97 10.17 -12.22
CA PHE A 22 8.81 11.06 -12.23
C PHE A 22 8.48 11.58 -10.81
N TYR A 23 8.39 10.70 -9.82
CA TYR A 23 8.09 11.08 -8.43
C TYR A 23 9.19 11.96 -7.80
N ARG A 24 10.46 11.62 -8.03
CA ARG A 24 11.59 12.39 -7.49
C ARG A 24 11.80 13.71 -8.22
N ASP A 25 11.92 13.67 -9.55
CA ASP A 25 12.47 14.80 -10.31
C ASP A 25 11.38 15.77 -10.79
N VAL A 26 10.17 15.26 -11.07
CA VAL A 26 9.05 16.08 -11.57
C VAL A 26 8.13 16.51 -10.44
N LEU A 27 7.77 15.58 -9.55
CA LEU A 27 6.90 15.88 -8.41
C LEU A 27 7.65 16.35 -7.16
N SER A 28 8.98 16.21 -7.13
CA SER A 28 9.83 16.63 -6.01
C SER A 28 9.42 16.02 -4.66
N LEU A 29 8.99 14.75 -4.68
CA LEU A 29 8.60 14.06 -3.46
C LEU A 29 9.83 13.73 -2.60
N GLU A 30 9.63 13.73 -1.27
CA GLU A 30 10.66 13.28 -0.33
C GLU A 30 10.89 11.79 -0.52
N MET A 31 12.11 11.39 -0.85
CA MET A 31 12.49 9.99 -0.99
C MET A 31 12.90 9.42 0.36
N LEU A 32 12.21 8.35 0.79
CA LEU A 32 12.47 7.64 2.02
C LEU A 32 13.37 6.41 1.80
N LYS A 33 13.26 5.79 0.63
CA LYS A 33 13.97 4.56 0.27
C LYS A 33 14.31 4.56 -1.22
N ASP A 34 15.52 4.11 -1.54
CA ASP A 34 16.03 3.94 -2.91
C ASP A 34 16.80 2.61 -3.02
N GLU A 35 16.09 1.56 -3.44
CA GLU A 35 16.63 0.22 -3.67
C GLU A 35 16.34 -0.24 -5.11
N PRO A 36 17.06 -1.25 -5.64
CA PRO A 36 16.96 -1.67 -7.05
C PRO A 36 15.55 -2.02 -7.55
N ASN A 37 14.68 -2.51 -6.67
CA ASN A 37 13.28 -2.86 -6.99
C ASN A 37 12.26 -2.24 -6.03
N ALA A 38 12.67 -1.31 -5.16
CA ALA A 38 11.78 -0.68 -4.21
C ALA A 38 12.19 0.77 -3.97
N ALA A 39 11.29 1.70 -4.20
CA ALA A 39 11.49 3.11 -3.90
C ALA A 39 10.28 3.66 -3.18
N TRP A 40 10.50 4.34 -2.06
CA TRP A 40 9.44 4.84 -1.19
C TRP A 40 9.53 6.36 -1.10
N PHE A 41 8.38 7.00 -1.10
CA PHE A 41 8.25 8.45 -1.08
C PHE A 41 7.25 8.88 -0.01
N ARG A 42 7.39 10.10 0.47
CA ARG A 42 6.44 10.74 1.39
C ARG A 42 5.78 11.95 0.75
N LEU A 43 4.46 12.03 0.90
CA LEU A 43 3.68 13.22 0.58
C LEU A 43 3.64 14.18 1.78
N ALA A 44 3.25 15.43 1.54
CA ALA A 44 3.22 16.47 2.57
C ALA A 44 2.28 16.17 3.75
N ASP A 45 1.27 15.32 3.55
CA ASP A 45 0.33 14.88 4.60
C ASP A 45 0.79 13.62 5.34
N GLY A 46 1.98 13.11 5.05
CA GLY A 46 2.54 11.89 5.64
C GLY A 46 2.05 10.58 5.00
N THR A 47 1.27 10.65 3.92
CA THR A 47 0.96 9.49 3.08
C THR A 47 2.25 8.98 2.43
N GLU A 48 2.44 7.66 2.46
CA GLU A 48 3.59 7.04 1.81
C GLU A 48 3.19 6.45 0.46
N VAL A 49 4.06 6.64 -0.53
CA VAL A 49 3.87 6.15 -1.89
C VAL A 49 5.03 5.25 -2.26
N HIS A 50 4.74 3.97 -2.46
CA HIS A 50 5.74 2.94 -2.73
C HIS A 50 5.66 2.50 -4.18
N VAL A 51 6.81 2.43 -4.83
CA VAL A 51 6.97 1.88 -6.17
C VAL A 51 7.76 0.58 -6.04
N TYR A 52 7.26 -0.48 -6.66
CA TYR A 52 7.88 -1.79 -6.70
C TYR A 52 8.21 -2.17 -8.15
N GLY A 53 9.44 -2.62 -8.35
CA GLY A 53 9.93 -3.09 -9.64
C GLY A 53 9.54 -4.55 -9.92
N PRO A 54 9.82 -5.06 -11.13
CA PRO A 54 9.46 -6.42 -11.50
C PRO A 54 10.24 -7.51 -10.73
N GLY A 55 11.36 -7.16 -10.08
CA GLY A 55 12.12 -8.06 -9.22
C GLY A 55 11.62 -8.12 -7.78
N ASP A 56 10.59 -7.35 -7.42
CA ASP A 56 9.89 -7.49 -6.14
C ASP A 56 8.86 -8.62 -6.24
N GLU A 57 9.07 -9.68 -5.44
CA GLU A 57 8.22 -10.86 -5.44
C GLU A 57 7.06 -10.76 -4.43
N ASP A 58 7.25 -9.96 -3.38
CA ASP A 58 6.29 -9.81 -2.29
C ASP A 58 4.98 -9.15 -2.77
N HIS A 59 5.03 -8.26 -3.77
CA HIS A 59 3.86 -7.55 -4.30
C HIS A 59 3.37 -8.10 -5.64
N ASN A 60 3.71 -9.36 -5.99
CA ASN A 60 3.27 -10.01 -7.24
C ASN A 60 1.74 -10.10 -7.40
N PHE A 61 0.98 -10.00 -6.30
CA PHE A 61 -0.48 -10.01 -6.32
C PHE A 61 -1.09 -8.65 -6.72
N PHE A 62 -0.29 -7.61 -6.93
CA PHE A 62 -0.79 -6.31 -7.38
C PHE A 62 -1.32 -6.41 -8.81
N GLY A 63 -2.46 -5.75 -9.04
CA GLY A 63 -3.03 -5.60 -10.36
C GLY A 63 -2.29 -4.57 -11.24
N PRO A 64 -2.86 -4.21 -12.41
CA PRO A 64 -2.26 -3.24 -13.32
C PRO A 64 -2.34 -1.79 -12.82
N GLY A 65 -3.11 -1.53 -11.76
CA GLY A 65 -3.32 -0.19 -11.18
C GLY A 65 -2.72 -0.05 -9.78
N PRO A 66 -2.72 1.18 -9.23
CA PRO A 66 -2.28 1.42 -7.86
C PRO A 66 -3.15 0.68 -6.84
N VAL A 67 -2.52 0.20 -5.78
CA VAL A 67 -3.17 -0.33 -4.57
C VAL A 67 -3.24 0.80 -3.55
N VAL A 68 -4.40 0.96 -2.91
CA VAL A 68 -4.64 2.04 -1.95
C VAL A 68 -4.83 1.48 -0.55
N GLY A 69 -4.10 2.04 0.42
CA GLY A 69 -4.17 1.73 1.84
C GLY A 69 -5.08 2.68 2.60
N LEU A 70 -6.10 2.11 3.24
CA LEU A 70 -7.12 2.80 4.02
C LEU A 70 -6.73 2.75 5.50
N LEU A 71 -6.56 3.93 6.14
CA LEU A 71 -6.29 3.99 7.57
C LEU A 71 -7.57 3.70 8.36
N VAL A 72 -7.48 2.80 9.32
CA VAL A 72 -8.59 2.40 10.17
C VAL A 72 -8.26 2.54 11.66
N ASP A 73 -9.31 2.78 12.46
CA ASP A 73 -9.19 3.01 13.91
C ASP A 73 -8.74 1.77 14.70
N ASP A 74 -9.24 0.60 14.29
CA ASP A 74 -9.05 -0.69 14.97
C ASP A 74 -8.95 -1.77 13.90
N PHE A 75 -7.72 -2.19 13.60
CA PHE A 75 -7.42 -3.16 12.57
C PHE A 75 -8.13 -4.49 12.80
N GLY A 76 -8.14 -4.98 14.05
CA GLY A 76 -8.73 -6.26 14.40
C GLY A 76 -10.22 -6.29 14.14
N VAL A 77 -10.95 -5.29 14.66
CA VAL A 77 -12.41 -5.22 14.50
C VAL A 77 -12.80 -4.98 13.05
N VAL A 78 -12.04 -4.16 12.29
CA VAL A 78 -12.30 -3.94 10.85
C VAL A 78 -12.10 -5.22 10.06
N ARG A 79 -10.98 -5.91 10.27
CA ARG A 79 -10.64 -7.13 9.55
C ARG A 79 -11.66 -8.23 9.81
N GLU A 80 -12.06 -8.45 11.07
CA GLU A 80 -13.11 -9.41 11.41
C GLU A 80 -14.43 -9.10 10.72
N ARG A 81 -14.84 -7.83 10.68
CA ARG A 81 -16.06 -7.41 9.97
C ARG A 81 -15.98 -7.65 8.47
N MET A 82 -14.82 -7.39 7.85
CA MET A 82 -14.60 -7.64 6.43
C MET A 82 -14.65 -9.13 6.10
N LEU A 83 -14.03 -9.97 6.93
CA LEU A 83 -14.12 -11.43 6.82
C LEU A 83 -15.56 -11.91 6.96
N ALA A 84 -16.32 -11.39 7.93
CA ALA A 84 -17.74 -11.72 8.10
C ALA A 84 -18.62 -11.27 6.92
N ALA A 85 -18.17 -10.26 6.16
CA ALA A 85 -18.82 -9.80 4.94
C ALA A 85 -18.38 -10.57 3.68
N GLY A 86 -17.52 -11.58 3.81
CA GLY A 86 -17.03 -12.40 2.70
C GLY A 86 -15.87 -11.77 1.90
N ILE A 87 -15.18 -10.77 2.46
CA ILE A 87 -13.98 -10.20 1.83
C ILE A 87 -12.78 -11.13 2.07
N GLU A 88 -12.05 -11.42 1.00
CA GLU A 88 -10.86 -12.27 1.02
C GLU A 88 -9.58 -11.44 1.24
N PHE A 89 -8.83 -11.78 2.28
CA PHE A 89 -7.52 -11.20 2.56
C PHE A 89 -6.40 -11.99 1.89
N ILE A 90 -5.38 -11.28 1.43
CA ILE A 90 -4.22 -11.81 0.71
C ILE A 90 -3.06 -11.91 1.70
N GLY A 91 -2.55 -13.12 1.87
CA GLY A 91 -1.42 -13.40 2.76
C GLY A 91 -1.70 -13.12 4.25
N ASP A 92 -0.64 -13.20 5.03
CA ASP A 92 -0.70 -12.97 6.48
C ASP A 92 -0.74 -11.48 6.82
N VAL A 93 -1.26 -11.17 8.00
CA VAL A 93 -1.20 -9.82 8.59
C VAL A 93 0.26 -9.43 8.80
N GLN A 94 0.63 -8.25 8.32
CA GLN A 94 1.99 -7.73 8.39
C GLN A 94 2.11 -6.66 9.48
N GLN A 95 3.28 -6.56 10.10
CA GLN A 95 3.59 -5.58 11.14
C GLN A 95 5.03 -5.08 11.01
N ALA A 96 5.20 -3.76 10.99
CA ALA A 96 6.49 -3.07 11.03
C ALA A 96 6.29 -1.63 11.47
N ASP A 97 7.27 -1.06 12.18
CA ASP A 97 7.34 0.37 12.52
C ASP A 97 6.05 0.95 13.12
N GLY A 98 5.44 0.24 14.07
CA GLY A 98 4.18 0.64 14.71
C GLY A 98 2.96 0.60 13.79
N SER A 99 3.08 -0.01 12.61
CA SER A 99 2.00 -0.18 11.65
C SER A 99 1.59 -1.65 11.56
N THR A 100 0.28 -1.88 11.43
CA THR A 100 -0.31 -3.20 11.13
C THR A 100 -1.15 -3.08 9.87
N TRP A 101 -0.93 -3.94 8.89
CA TRP A 101 -1.69 -3.90 7.63
C TRP A 101 -1.93 -5.28 7.04
N ASN A 102 -2.92 -5.37 6.14
CA ASN A 102 -3.18 -6.57 5.36
C ASN A 102 -3.89 -6.20 4.06
N HIS A 103 -3.44 -6.81 2.96
CA HIS A 103 -4.02 -6.63 1.64
C HIS A 103 -5.27 -7.49 1.48
N PHE A 104 -6.21 -7.04 0.65
CA PHE A 104 -7.45 -7.77 0.38
C PHE A 104 -7.94 -7.53 -1.04
N GLN A 105 -8.75 -8.46 -1.56
CA GLN A 105 -9.48 -8.26 -2.80
C GLN A 105 -10.83 -7.60 -2.52
N GLY A 106 -11.07 -6.44 -3.13
CA GLY A 106 -12.35 -5.74 -3.04
C GLY A 106 -13.46 -6.45 -3.82
N PRO A 107 -14.75 -6.11 -3.56
CA PRO A 107 -15.88 -6.66 -4.31
C PRO A 107 -15.86 -6.40 -5.82
N ASP A 108 -15.05 -5.45 -6.27
CA ASP A 108 -14.82 -5.10 -7.67
C ASP A 108 -13.63 -5.87 -8.31
N GLY A 109 -12.96 -6.72 -7.54
CA GLY A 109 -11.81 -7.51 -7.96
C GLY A 109 -10.46 -6.80 -7.85
N ASN A 110 -10.43 -5.53 -7.46
CA ASN A 110 -9.19 -4.77 -7.25
C ASN A 110 -8.52 -5.13 -5.92
N VAL A 111 -7.22 -4.85 -5.80
CA VAL A 111 -6.47 -5.05 -4.56
C VAL A 111 -6.40 -3.74 -3.78
N TYR A 112 -6.65 -3.85 -2.48
CA TYR A 112 -6.61 -2.75 -1.52
C TYR A 112 -5.87 -3.18 -0.26
N GLU A 113 -5.63 -2.24 0.63
CA GLU A 113 -5.04 -2.48 1.94
C GLU A 113 -5.86 -1.77 3.03
N ILE A 114 -5.98 -2.39 4.20
CA ILE A 114 -6.33 -1.67 5.43
C ILE A 114 -5.09 -1.60 6.31
N MET A 115 -4.90 -0.46 6.97
CA MET A 115 -3.74 -0.19 7.82
C MET A 115 -4.20 0.47 9.12
N GLN A 116 -3.52 0.16 10.23
CA GLN A 116 -3.52 0.93 11.46
C GLN A 116 -2.09 1.37 11.77
N ARG A 117 -1.92 2.60 12.27
CA ARG A 117 -0.66 3.12 12.82
C ARG A 117 -0.88 3.42 14.31
N GLU A 118 0.10 3.07 15.14
CA GLU A 118 0.13 3.40 16.58
C GLU A 118 0.37 4.89 16.86
#